data_AF-A0A1S3MPW3-F1
#
_entry.id   AF-A0A1S3MPW3-F1
#
_cell.length_a   1.000
_cell.length_b   1.000
_cell.length_c   1.000
_cell.angle_alpha   90.00
_cell.angle_beta   90.00
_cell.angle_gamma   90.00
#
_symmetry.space_group_name_H-M   'P 1'
#
loop_
_entity.id
_entity.type
_entity.pdbx_description
1 polymer ?
#
loop_
_entity_poly.entity_id
_entity_poly.type
_entity_poly.pdbx_seq_one_letter_code
_entity_poly.pdbx_strand_id
1 'polypeptide(L)'
;MLSALGSIVGRKHPSTVQAKQLKQSVPMMTVVLHLLTSQIFRPQVVTEEFLFRFGALLNHITSIDASETSLGSAIGQAGSEELIRNTLSAVEAITQHPALLTPHHCTVVDCILPPLTSLAFSKNVEWRIVSLRVLSEITLLLLSQEAVEEGERKEERREREWNSSTGRLLTLITESCFEKDVKKWM
;
A
#
# COMPACT_ATOMS: atom_id res chain seq x y z
N MET A 1 -18.24 -8.81 4.09
CA MET A 1 -18.49 -7.66 3.20
C MET A 1 -18.20 -7.99 1.74
N LEU A 2 -16.97 -8.43 1.38
CA LEU A 2 -16.61 -8.77 0.00
C LEU A 2 -17.59 -9.72 -0.71
N SER A 3 -17.99 -10.83 -0.07
CA SER A 3 -18.98 -11.74 -0.64
C SER A 3 -20.35 -11.09 -0.89
N ALA A 4 -20.79 -10.18 -0.01
CA ALA A 4 -22.04 -9.45 -0.19
C ALA A 4 -21.95 -8.48 -1.38
N LEU A 5 -20.83 -7.75 -1.53
CA LEU A 5 -20.57 -6.87 -2.68
C LEU A 5 -20.44 -7.67 -3.98
N GLY A 6 -19.68 -8.78 -3.98
CA GLY A 6 -19.55 -9.68 -5.11
C GLY A 6 -20.90 -10.23 -5.61
N SER A 7 -21.86 -10.45 -4.71
CA SER A 7 -23.19 -10.96 -5.08
C SER A 7 -24.05 -9.97 -5.88
N ILE A 8 -23.68 -8.68 -5.92
CA ILE A 8 -24.43 -7.63 -6.62
C ILE A 8 -23.69 -7.01 -7.81
N VAL A 9 -22.45 -7.42 -8.09
CA VAL A 9 -21.69 -6.93 -9.25
C VAL A 9 -22.48 -7.21 -10.54
N GLY A 10 -22.61 -6.19 -11.39
CA GLY A 10 -23.33 -6.26 -12.67
C GLY A 10 -24.86 -6.35 -12.54
N ARG A 11 -25.42 -6.32 -11.32
CA ARG A 11 -26.87 -6.35 -11.10
C ARG A 11 -27.43 -4.96 -10.85
N LYS A 12 -28.51 -4.63 -11.58
CA LYS A 12 -29.24 -3.37 -11.41
C LYS A 12 -30.18 -3.36 -10.19
N HIS A 13 -30.71 -4.53 -9.81
CA HIS A 13 -31.69 -4.67 -8.74
C HIS A 13 -31.33 -5.85 -7.82
N PRO A 14 -30.65 -5.59 -6.70
CA PRO A 14 -30.37 -6.61 -5.69
C PRO A 14 -31.65 -7.17 -5.07
N SER A 15 -31.67 -8.47 -4.78
CA SER A 15 -32.76 -9.11 -4.03
C SER A 15 -32.87 -8.58 -2.60
N THR A 16 -34.01 -8.80 -1.95
CA THR A 16 -34.25 -8.41 -0.55
C THR A 16 -33.23 -9.02 0.42
N VAL A 17 -32.80 -10.26 0.18
CA VAL A 17 -31.76 -10.95 0.99
C VAL A 17 -30.40 -10.26 0.82
N GLN A 18 -30.01 -9.94 -0.41
CA GLN A 18 -28.75 -9.24 -0.70
C GLN A 18 -28.75 -7.83 -0.11
N ALA A 19 -29.85 -7.09 -0.27
CA ALA A 19 -29.99 -5.77 0.33
C ALA A 19 -29.88 -5.84 1.86
N LYS A 20 -30.48 -6.84 2.50
CA LYS A 20 -30.35 -7.07 3.95
C LYS A 20 -28.89 -7.36 4.35
N GLN A 21 -28.20 -8.23 3.62
CA GLN A 21 -26.78 -8.54 3.89
C GLN A 21 -25.88 -7.31 3.72
N LEU A 22 -26.13 -6.47 2.70
CA LEU A 22 -25.38 -5.23 2.48
C LEU A 22 -25.62 -4.22 3.61
N LYS A 23 -26.88 -4.03 4.03
CA LYS A 23 -27.21 -3.15 5.17
C LYS A 23 -26.53 -3.57 6.47
N GLN A 24 -26.29 -4.87 6.66
CA GLN A 24 -25.58 -5.38 7.83
C GLN A 24 -24.04 -5.29 7.69
N SER A 25 -23.51 -5.43 6.47
CA SER A 25 -22.07 -5.54 6.25
C SER A 25 -21.38 -4.22 5.93
N VAL A 26 -22.04 -3.28 5.26
CA VAL A 26 -21.45 -1.97 4.91
C VAL A 26 -21.06 -1.14 6.14
N PRO A 27 -21.86 -1.06 7.22
CA PRO A 27 -21.46 -0.35 8.43
C PRO A 27 -20.18 -0.90 9.08
N MET A 28 -19.81 -2.16 8.80
CA MET A 28 -18.55 -2.73 9.31
C MET A 28 -17.31 -2.08 8.70
N MET A 29 -17.44 -1.40 7.55
CA MET A 29 -16.33 -0.63 6.99
C MET A 29 -15.92 0.51 7.93
N THR A 30 -16.87 1.12 8.63
CA THR A 30 -16.57 2.12 9.67
C THR A 30 -15.73 1.52 10.78
N VAL A 31 -16.01 0.29 11.22
CA VAL A 31 -15.20 -0.41 12.21
C VAL A 31 -13.78 -0.65 11.70
N VAL A 32 -13.63 -1.11 10.45
CA VAL A 32 -12.32 -1.30 9.81
C VAL A 32 -11.54 0.03 9.79
N LEU A 33 -12.18 1.13 9.40
CA LEU A 33 -11.55 2.46 9.42
C LEU A 33 -11.04 2.81 10.83
N HIS A 34 -11.84 2.60 11.88
CA HIS A 34 -11.42 2.88 13.26
C HIS A 34 -10.24 2.00 13.72
N LEU A 35 -10.18 0.74 13.30
CA LEU A 35 -9.05 -0.12 13.59
C LEU A 35 -7.78 0.36 12.89
N LEU A 36 -7.90 0.82 11.65
CA LEU A 36 -6.79 1.33 10.85
C LEU A 36 -6.32 2.71 11.30
N THR A 37 -7.18 3.54 11.90
CA THR A 37 -6.74 4.82 12.48
C THR A 37 -6.14 4.66 13.87
N SER A 38 -6.44 3.56 14.58
CA SER A 38 -5.83 3.25 15.89
C SER A 38 -4.36 2.87 15.79
N GLN A 39 -3.50 3.54 16.57
CA GLN A 39 -2.08 3.22 16.65
C GLN A 39 -1.81 1.81 17.21
N ILE A 40 -2.70 1.28 18.07
CA ILE A 40 -2.52 -0.03 18.72
C ILE A 40 -2.97 -1.17 17.82
N PHE A 41 -4.10 -0.99 17.12
CA PHE A 41 -4.71 -2.07 16.32
C PHE A 41 -4.18 -2.12 14.89
N ARG A 42 -3.87 -0.97 14.27
CA ARG A 42 -3.38 -0.89 12.89
C ARG A 42 -2.24 -1.88 12.57
N PRO A 43 -1.13 -1.95 13.34
CA PRO A 43 -0.05 -2.89 13.02
C PRO A 43 -0.46 -4.37 13.15
N GLN A 44 -1.52 -4.69 13.90
CA GLN A 44 -2.03 -6.05 14.02
C GLN A 44 -3.01 -6.42 12.89
N VAL A 45 -3.66 -5.42 12.31
CA VAL A 45 -4.67 -5.60 11.25
C VAL A 45 -4.04 -5.56 9.86
N VAL A 46 -3.08 -4.64 9.64
CA VAL A 46 -2.41 -4.47 8.34
C VAL A 46 -1.41 -5.59 8.13
N THR A 47 -1.90 -6.65 7.49
CA THR A 47 -1.15 -7.82 7.04
C THR A 47 -1.25 -7.93 5.52
N GLU A 48 -0.41 -8.75 4.89
CA GLU A 48 -0.50 -9.02 3.45
C GLU A 48 -1.90 -9.49 3.02
N GLU A 49 -2.47 -10.46 3.73
CA GLU A 49 -3.81 -11.00 3.44
C GLU A 49 -4.90 -9.92 3.60
N PHE A 50 -4.74 -9.03 4.58
CA PHE A 50 -5.62 -7.87 4.72
C PHE A 50 -5.51 -6.95 3.50
N LEU A 51 -4.29 -6.59 3.08
CA LEU A 51 -4.06 -5.71 1.92
C LEU A 51 -4.59 -6.32 0.63
N PHE A 52 -4.41 -7.63 0.42
CA PHE A 52 -4.99 -8.36 -0.71
C PHE A 52 -6.52 -8.24 -0.74
N ARG A 53 -7.18 -8.50 0.40
CA ARG A 53 -8.64 -8.34 0.55
C ARG A 53 -9.10 -6.90 0.40
N PHE A 54 -8.28 -5.95 0.85
CA PHE A 54 -8.56 -4.54 0.73
C PHE A 54 -8.47 -4.06 -0.72
N GLY A 55 -7.53 -4.58 -1.51
CA GLY A 55 -7.48 -4.37 -2.95
C GLY A 55 -8.73 -4.90 -3.67
N ALA A 56 -9.19 -6.09 -3.29
CA ALA A 56 -10.46 -6.61 -3.79
C ALA A 56 -11.66 -5.73 -3.42
N LEU A 57 -11.66 -5.11 -2.23
CA LEU A 57 -12.67 -4.13 -1.84
C LEU A 57 -12.60 -2.87 -2.72
N LEU A 58 -11.41 -2.33 -2.96
CA LEU A 58 -11.20 -1.18 -3.82
C LEU A 58 -11.68 -1.44 -5.26
N ASN A 59 -11.55 -2.65 -5.78
CA ASN A 59 -12.13 -3.05 -7.07
C ASN A 59 -13.68 -3.03 -7.06
N HIS A 60 -14.32 -3.32 -5.94
CA HIS A 60 -15.76 -3.09 -5.81
C HIS A 60 -16.09 -1.59 -5.75
N ILE A 61 -15.26 -0.79 -5.08
CA ILE A 61 -15.42 0.66 -5.01
C ILE A 61 -15.32 1.30 -6.39
N THR A 62 -14.37 0.91 -7.24
CA THR A 62 -14.27 1.41 -8.62
C THR A 62 -15.54 1.09 -9.42
N SER A 63 -16.06 -0.13 -9.29
CA SER A 63 -17.30 -0.56 -9.95
C SER A 63 -18.53 0.22 -9.46
N ILE A 64 -18.57 0.59 -8.17
CA ILE A 64 -19.64 1.40 -7.60
C ILE A 64 -19.53 2.85 -8.12
N ASP A 65 -18.33 3.44 -8.13
CA ASP A 65 -18.08 4.79 -8.63
C ASP A 65 -18.42 4.92 -10.12
N ALA A 66 -18.05 3.92 -10.92
CA ALA A 66 -18.40 3.83 -12.34
C ALA A 66 -19.90 3.58 -12.58
N SER A 67 -20.71 3.43 -11.53
CA SER A 67 -22.14 3.09 -11.59
C SER A 67 -22.45 1.74 -12.25
N GLU A 68 -21.47 0.84 -12.30
CA GLU A 68 -21.61 -0.53 -12.82
C GLU A 68 -22.29 -1.46 -11.80
N THR A 69 -22.18 -1.12 -10.51
CA THR A 69 -22.83 -1.84 -9.40
C THR A 69 -23.88 -0.96 -8.75
N SER A 70 -25.14 -1.38 -8.76
CA SER A 70 -26.27 -0.58 -8.25
C SER A 70 -26.42 -0.65 -6.73
N LEU A 71 -25.35 -0.36 -5.98
CA LEU A 71 -25.36 -0.37 -4.50
C LEU A 71 -26.36 0.63 -3.93
N GLY A 72 -26.50 1.81 -4.56
CA GLY A 72 -27.46 2.84 -4.15
C GLY A 72 -28.91 2.35 -4.10
N SER A 73 -29.28 1.36 -4.94
CA SER A 73 -30.62 0.76 -4.91
C SER A 73 -30.87 -0.15 -3.70
N ALA A 74 -29.82 -0.70 -3.09
CA ALA A 74 -29.91 -1.60 -1.94
C ALA A 74 -29.86 -0.87 -0.60
N ILE A 75 -28.96 0.12 -0.47
CA ILE A 75 -28.66 0.78 0.81
C ILE A 75 -28.85 2.30 0.78
N GLY A 76 -29.27 2.87 -0.35
CA GLY A 76 -29.38 4.31 -0.56
C GLY A 76 -28.07 4.93 -1.05
N GLN A 77 -28.19 6.04 -1.78
CA GLN A 77 -27.05 6.75 -2.36
C GLN A 77 -26.06 7.23 -1.28
N ALA A 78 -26.59 7.76 -0.17
CA ALA A 78 -25.77 8.21 0.96
C ALA A 78 -24.93 7.09 1.57
N GLY A 79 -25.50 5.89 1.75
CA GLY A 79 -24.76 4.74 2.28
C GLY A 79 -23.72 4.20 1.31
N SER A 80 -23.97 4.31 0.00
CA SER A 80 -22.99 3.99 -1.04
C SER A 80 -21.81 4.95 -0.99
N GLU A 81 -22.05 6.25 -0.91
CA GLU A 81 -21.00 7.26 -0.83
C GLU A 81 -20.22 7.17 0.48
N GLU A 82 -20.88 6.89 1.61
CA GLU A 82 -20.21 6.65 2.90
C GLU A 82 -19.27 5.45 2.84
N LEU A 83 -19.67 4.35 2.17
CA LEU A 83 -18.80 3.20 1.97
C LEU A 83 -17.52 3.58 1.20
N ILE A 84 -17.66 4.32 0.10
CA ILE A 84 -16.53 4.79 -0.70
C ILE A 84 -15.62 5.68 0.16
N ARG A 85 -16.22 6.63 0.89
CA ARG A 85 -15.51 7.55 1.80
C ARG A 85 -14.69 6.81 2.82
N ASN A 86 -15.32 5.90 3.56
CA ASN A 86 -14.67 5.17 4.63
C ASN A 86 -13.58 4.24 4.09
N THR A 87 -13.76 3.69 2.88
CA THR A 87 -12.73 2.88 2.21
C THR A 87 -11.53 3.72 1.78
N LEU A 88 -11.76 4.91 1.20
CA LEU A 88 -10.70 5.81 0.79
C LEU A 88 -9.95 6.44 1.97
N SER A 89 -10.66 6.80 3.05
CA SER A 89 -10.04 7.22 4.30
C SER A 89 -9.23 6.10 4.95
N ALA A 90 -9.68 4.84 4.81
CA ALA A 90 -8.97 3.69 5.36
C ALA A 90 -7.64 3.44 4.62
N VAL A 91 -7.61 3.49 3.28
CA VAL A 91 -6.35 3.35 2.54
C VAL A 91 -5.42 4.52 2.80
N GLU A 92 -5.95 5.75 2.87
CA GLU A 92 -5.17 6.92 3.23
C GLU A 92 -4.52 6.76 4.61
N ALA A 93 -5.30 6.33 5.62
CA ALA A 93 -4.78 6.06 6.96
C ALA A 93 -3.65 5.03 6.96
N ILE A 94 -3.73 3.98 6.13
CA ILE A 94 -2.66 2.98 6.03
C ILE A 94 -1.42 3.57 5.36
N THR A 95 -1.57 4.35 4.29
CA THR A 95 -0.43 4.93 3.55
C THR A 95 0.37 5.95 4.34
N GLN A 96 -0.24 6.57 5.36
CA GLN A 96 0.48 7.42 6.32
C GLN A 96 1.46 6.64 7.22
N HIS A 97 1.51 5.31 7.12
CA HIS A 97 2.43 4.45 7.87
C HIS A 97 3.24 3.51 6.95
N PRO A 98 4.21 4.06 6.20
CA PRO A 98 5.05 3.34 5.24
C PRO A 98 5.64 2.01 5.76
N ALA A 99 6.06 1.96 7.03
CA ALA A 99 6.65 0.77 7.64
C ALA A 99 5.74 -0.47 7.63
N LEU A 100 4.41 -0.29 7.54
CA LEU A 100 3.45 -1.39 7.44
C LEU A 100 3.25 -1.87 6.00
N LEU A 101 3.67 -1.08 5.02
CA LEU A 101 3.48 -1.34 3.59
C LEU A 101 4.76 -1.84 2.92
N THR A 102 5.94 -1.38 3.36
CA THR A 102 7.24 -1.81 2.83
C THR A 102 7.40 -3.33 2.72
N PRO A 103 7.04 -4.14 3.75
CA PRO A 103 7.16 -5.60 3.66
C PRO A 103 6.22 -6.25 2.65
N HIS A 104 5.21 -5.52 2.17
CA HIS A 104 4.12 -6.02 1.32
C HIS A 104 4.01 -5.24 0.00
N HIS A 105 5.11 -4.62 -0.45
CA HIS A 105 5.13 -3.72 -1.61
C HIS A 105 4.56 -4.37 -2.90
N CYS A 106 4.84 -5.65 -3.16
CA CYS A 106 4.25 -6.37 -4.30
C CYS A 106 2.72 -6.36 -4.23
N THR A 107 2.16 -6.73 -3.08
CA THR A 107 0.70 -6.75 -2.86
C THR A 107 0.09 -5.35 -3.00
N VAL A 108 0.79 -4.29 -2.56
CA VAL A 108 0.35 -2.90 -2.77
C VAL A 108 0.33 -2.54 -4.25
N VAL A 109 1.40 -2.88 -4.99
CA VAL A 109 1.52 -2.60 -6.42
C VAL A 109 0.48 -3.37 -7.24
N ASP A 110 0.25 -4.64 -6.92
CA ASP A 110 -0.61 -5.50 -7.72
C ASP A 110 -2.09 -5.33 -7.39
N CYS A 111 -2.43 -5.08 -6.12
CA CYS A 111 -3.82 -5.11 -5.65
C CYS A 111 -4.40 -3.74 -5.29
N ILE A 112 -3.59 -2.79 -4.85
CA ILE A 112 -4.07 -1.48 -4.35
C ILE A 112 -3.90 -0.38 -5.40
N LEU A 113 -2.77 -0.35 -6.09
CA LEU A 113 -2.41 0.68 -7.07
C LEU A 113 -3.38 0.74 -8.27
N PRO A 114 -3.78 -0.38 -8.91
CA PRO A 114 -4.69 -0.34 -10.06
C PRO A 114 -6.06 0.29 -9.77
N PRO A 115 -6.81 -0.09 -8.71
CA PRO A 115 -8.10 0.53 -8.45
C PRO A 115 -7.98 2.00 -8.02
N LEU A 116 -6.91 2.38 -7.30
CA LEU A 116 -6.65 3.80 -6.99
C LEU A 116 -6.37 4.63 -8.25
N THR A 117 -5.64 4.06 -9.21
CA THR A 117 -5.40 4.70 -10.50
C THR A 117 -6.71 4.93 -11.24
N SER A 118 -7.63 3.96 -11.23
CA SER A 118 -8.97 4.14 -11.79
C SER A 118 -9.76 5.25 -11.07
N LEU A 119 -9.73 5.28 -9.73
CA LEU A 119 -10.43 6.30 -8.94
C LEU A 119 -9.82 7.70 -9.08
N ALA A 120 -8.54 7.81 -9.45
CA ALA A 120 -7.93 9.09 -9.81
C ALA A 120 -8.56 9.73 -11.07
N PHE A 121 -9.31 8.95 -11.86
CA PHE A 121 -10.11 9.47 -12.98
C PHE A 121 -11.62 9.52 -12.68
N SER A 122 -12.01 9.37 -11.41
CA SER A 122 -13.41 9.49 -10.99
C SER A 122 -13.98 10.85 -11.37
N LYS A 123 -15.28 10.85 -11.70
CA LYS A 123 -16.08 12.07 -11.89
C LYS A 123 -16.27 12.82 -10.57
N ASN A 124 -16.23 12.11 -9.44
CA ASN A 124 -16.29 12.71 -8.12
C ASN A 124 -14.92 13.29 -7.75
N VAL A 125 -14.90 14.59 -7.47
CA VAL A 125 -13.68 15.34 -7.16
C VAL A 125 -13.03 14.87 -5.85
N GLU A 126 -13.82 14.49 -4.86
CA GLU A 126 -13.33 14.02 -3.56
C GLU A 126 -12.56 12.71 -3.71
N TRP A 127 -13.15 11.72 -4.39
CA TRP A 127 -12.51 10.42 -4.64
C TRP A 127 -11.23 10.58 -5.43
N ARG A 128 -11.25 11.46 -6.44
CA ARG A 128 -10.08 11.77 -7.25
C ARG A 128 -8.94 12.37 -6.44
N ILE A 129 -9.23 13.37 -5.60
CA ILE A 129 -8.20 14.04 -4.78
C ILE A 129 -7.55 13.06 -3.81
N VAL A 130 -8.36 12.27 -3.09
CA VAL A 130 -7.83 11.28 -2.13
C VAL A 130 -6.99 10.23 -2.86
N SER A 131 -7.48 9.72 -4.00
CA SER A 131 -6.76 8.70 -4.78
C SER A 131 -5.42 9.21 -5.28
N LEU A 132 -5.36 10.43 -5.83
CA LEU A 132 -4.10 11.04 -6.28
C LEU A 132 -3.10 11.25 -5.14
N ARG A 133 -3.58 11.68 -3.96
CA ARG A 133 -2.73 11.82 -2.77
C ARG A 133 -2.14 10.47 -2.36
N VAL A 134 -2.98 9.45 -2.23
CA VAL A 134 -2.56 8.11 -1.83
C VAL A 134 -1.57 7.51 -2.84
N LEU A 135 -1.82 7.70 -4.15
CA LEU A 135 -0.90 7.30 -5.20
C LEU A 135 0.46 7.99 -5.08
N SER A 136 0.49 9.28 -4.75
CA SER A 136 1.74 10.02 -4.52
C SER A 136 2.53 9.45 -3.34
N GLU A 137 1.86 9.14 -2.22
CA GLU A 137 2.50 8.55 -1.03
C GLU A 137 3.05 7.14 -1.33
N ILE A 138 2.29 6.31 -2.05
CA ILE A 138 2.75 4.98 -2.46
C ILE A 138 3.94 5.10 -3.42
N THR A 139 3.92 6.07 -4.33
CA THR A 139 5.06 6.30 -5.24
C THR A 139 6.31 6.69 -4.43
N LEU A 140 6.18 7.55 -3.43
CA LEU A 140 7.28 7.92 -2.54
C LEU A 140 7.81 6.72 -1.74
N LEU A 141 6.92 5.87 -1.22
CA LEU A 141 7.28 4.60 -0.59
C LEU A 141 8.13 3.73 -1.52
N LEU A 142 7.69 3.51 -2.76
CA LEU A 142 8.39 2.65 -3.72
C LEU A 142 9.75 3.22 -4.12
N LEU A 143 9.83 4.53 -4.36
CA LEU A 143 11.10 5.21 -4.66
C LEU A 143 12.09 5.12 -3.48
N SER A 144 11.58 5.23 -2.24
CA SER A 144 12.41 5.10 -1.04
C SER A 144 12.96 3.68 -0.88
N GLN A 145 12.20 2.65 -1.27
CA GLN A 145 12.65 1.27 -1.24
C GLN A 145 13.71 0.99 -2.33
N GLU A 146 13.50 1.47 -3.55
CA GLU A 146 14.47 1.32 -4.64
C GLU A 146 15.83 1.93 -4.28
N ALA A 147 15.84 3.10 -3.63
CA ALA A 147 17.07 3.75 -3.16
C ALA A 147 17.83 2.93 -2.10
N VAL A 148 17.12 2.22 -1.22
CA VAL A 148 17.72 1.34 -0.21
C VAL A 148 18.32 0.10 -0.88
N GLU A 149 17.56 -0.56 -1.76
CA GLU A 149 18.03 -1.76 -2.48
C GLU A 149 19.25 -1.45 -3.38
N GLU A 150 19.30 -0.27 -3.99
CA GLU A 150 20.45 0.16 -4.78
C GLU A 150 21.68 0.45 -3.91
N GLY A 151 21.47 1.01 -2.71
CA GLY A 151 22.51 1.25 -1.71
C GLY A 151 23.15 -0.05 -1.22
N GLU A 152 22.32 -1.02 -0.80
CA GLU A 152 22.76 -2.34 -0.36
C GLU A 152 23.54 -3.08 -1.46
N ARG A 153 23.06 -3.04 -2.71
CA ARG A 153 23.76 -3.66 -3.85
C ARG A 153 25.13 -3.03 -4.12
N LYS A 154 25.25 -1.70 -3.95
CA LYS A 154 26.53 -0.98 -4.10
C LYS A 154 27.49 -1.34 -2.96
N GLU A 155 26.99 -1.48 -1.74
CA GLU A 155 27.77 -1.89 -0.58
C GLU A 155 28.27 -3.33 -0.71
N GLU A 156 27.40 -4.29 -1.06
CA GLU A 156 27.81 -5.67 -1.32
C GLU A 156 28.87 -5.78 -2.43
N ARG A 157 28.76 -4.96 -3.48
CA ARG A 157 29.75 -4.92 -4.57
C ARG A 157 31.09 -4.38 -4.06
N ARG A 158 31.08 -3.35 -3.22
CA ARG A 158 32.29 -2.80 -2.58
C ARG A 158 32.91 -3.80 -1.61
N GLU A 159 32.12 -4.49 -0.79
CA GLU A 159 32.62 -5.52 0.12
C GLU A 159 33.24 -6.70 -0.63
N ARG A 160 32.62 -7.16 -1.73
CA ARG A 160 33.20 -8.19 -2.60
C ARG A 160 34.51 -7.75 -3.22
N GLU A 161 34.60 -6.50 -3.65
CA GLU A 161 35.82 -5.92 -4.23
C GLU A 161 36.93 -5.76 -3.17
N TRP A 162 36.58 -5.32 -1.95
CA TRP A 162 37.48 -5.23 -0.80
C TRP A 162 37.99 -6.61 -0.34
N ASN A 163 37.11 -7.61 -0.29
CA ASN A 163 37.46 -8.99 0.07
C ASN A 163 38.20 -9.73 -1.06
N SER A 164 38.32 -9.15 -2.25
CA SER A 164 39.11 -9.72 -3.34
C SER A 164 40.61 -9.72 -2.99
N SER A 165 41.35 -10.61 -3.65
CA SER A 165 42.82 -10.65 -3.55
C SER A 165 43.46 -9.29 -3.82
N THR A 166 42.86 -8.46 -4.68
CA THR A 166 43.31 -7.11 -5.01
C THR A 166 43.08 -6.13 -3.87
N GLY A 167 41.91 -6.18 -3.21
CA GLY A 167 41.61 -5.34 -2.04
C GLY A 167 42.56 -5.64 -0.88
N ARG A 168 42.78 -6.93 -0.58
CA ARG A 168 43.77 -7.40 0.39
C ARG A 168 45.20 -6.97 0.04
N LEU A 169 45.58 -7.01 -1.23
CA LEU A 169 46.89 -6.57 -1.70
C LEU A 169 47.09 -5.07 -1.47
N LEU A 170 46.08 -4.24 -1.75
CA LEU A 170 46.11 -2.80 -1.50
C LEU A 170 46.24 -2.49 -0.01
N THR A 171 45.55 -3.22 0.87
CA THR A 171 45.71 -3.09 2.32
C THR A 171 47.15 -3.37 2.74
N LEU A 172 47.72 -4.50 2.29
CA LEU A 172 49.11 -4.86 2.58
C LEU A 172 50.11 -3.81 2.07
N ILE A 173 49.91 -3.27 0.87
CA ILE A 173 50.75 -2.20 0.32
C ILE A 173 50.63 -0.92 1.15
N THR A 174 49.41 -0.56 1.57
CA THR A 174 49.16 0.66 2.35
C THR A 174 49.79 0.53 3.74
N GLU A 175 49.59 -0.59 4.44
CA GLU A 175 50.21 -0.86 5.74
C GLU A 175 51.74 -0.84 5.65
N SER A 176 52.32 -1.49 4.64
CA SER A 176 53.78 -1.53 4.46
C SER A 176 54.39 -0.21 3.97
N CYS A 177 53.61 0.68 3.35
CA CYS A 177 54.01 2.05 3.05
C CYS A 177 53.93 2.96 4.28
N PHE A 178 52.88 2.87 5.11
CA PHE A 178 52.70 3.71 6.30
C PHE A 178 53.59 3.29 7.49
N GLU A 179 53.94 2.01 7.61
CA GLU A 179 54.82 1.53 8.69
C GLU A 179 56.28 1.99 8.53
N LYS A 180 56.66 2.44 7.32
CA LYS A 180 58.00 2.97 7.03
C LYS A 180 58.16 4.46 7.37
N ASP A 181 57.07 5.22 7.50
CA ASP A 181 57.13 6.65 7.84
C ASP A 181 57.20 6.91 9.35
N VAL A 182 56.73 5.97 10.19
CA VAL A 182 56.82 6.10 11.67
C VAL A 182 58.21 5.76 12.20
N LYS A 183 58.95 4.83 11.56
CA LYS A 183 60.32 4.47 11.95
C LYS A 183 61.40 5.46 11.51
N LYS A 184 61.03 6.57 10.85
CA LYS A 184 61.97 7.61 10.43
C LYS A 184 62.06 8.78 11.41
N TRP A 185 61.25 8.79 12.48
CA TRP A 185 61.23 9.83 13.52
C TRP A 185 61.33 9.28 14.96
N MET A 186 61.76 8.03 15.15
CA MET A 186 62.18 7.48 16.46
C MET A 186 63.63 7.04 16.40
#